data_AF-A0A6C0LHF2-F1
#
_entry.id   AF-A0A6C0LHF2-F1
#
_cell.length_a   1.000
_cell.length_b   1.000
_cell.length_c   1.000
_cell.angle_alpha   90.00
_cell.angle_beta   90.00
_cell.angle_gamma   90.00
#
_symmetry.space_group_name_H-M   'P 1'
#
loop_
_entity.id
_entity.type
_entity.pdbx_description
1 polymer ?
#
loop_
_entity_poly.entity_id
_entity_poly.type
_entity_poly.pdbx_seq_one_letter_code
_entity_poly.pdbx_strand_id
1 'polypeptide(L)'
;MASTRISNDKIRINKYLQQSTDVGRHVMNVPGNGLNIPYINDPQVRMQMWGANRVHDIIGVENSLMCIDRPLTRECMKSQYTAPDMSKMDYSTESFDIMESNISQPAWNLRDKESERVHGFQDEQNDANLFIPFNTNLGTRMYEKDNFCRD
;
A
#
# COMPACT_ATOMS: atom_id res chain seq x y z
N MET A 1 4.81 42.21 -5.39
CA MET A 1 4.05 41.40 -6.36
C MET A 1 4.04 39.92 -5.95
N ALA A 2 3.49 39.58 -4.79
CA ALA A 2 3.41 38.19 -4.32
C ALA A 2 2.10 37.50 -4.75
N SER A 3 1.04 38.25 -5.06
CA SER A 3 -0.31 37.70 -5.29
C SER A 3 -0.56 37.13 -6.70
N THR A 4 0.39 37.20 -7.63
CA THR A 4 0.22 36.74 -9.03
C THR A 4 0.95 35.44 -9.36
N ARG A 5 1.64 34.83 -8.39
CA ARG A 5 2.29 33.54 -8.59
C ARG A 5 1.26 32.42 -8.63
N ILE A 6 1.44 31.49 -9.56
CA ILE A 6 0.60 30.28 -9.70
C ILE A 6 0.57 29.46 -8.40
N SER A 7 1.63 29.51 -7.58
CA SER A 7 1.68 28.86 -6.26
C SER A 7 0.63 29.39 -5.28
N ASN A 8 0.23 30.66 -5.44
CA ASN A 8 -0.67 31.36 -4.53
C ASN A 8 -2.13 31.34 -5.01
N ASP A 9 -2.41 30.58 -6.08
CA ASP A 9 -3.77 30.30 -6.52
C ASP A 9 -4.50 29.44 -5.47
N LYS A 10 -5.74 29.80 -5.16
CA LYS A 10 -6.56 29.18 -4.10
C LYS A 10 -6.70 27.68 -4.30
N ILE A 11 -6.90 27.23 -5.55
CA ILE A 11 -7.05 25.81 -5.88
C ILE A 11 -5.78 25.03 -5.53
N ARG A 12 -4.61 25.62 -5.79
CA ARG A 12 -3.32 24.97 -5.56
C ARG A 12 -2.96 24.90 -4.08
N ILE A 13 -3.24 25.97 -3.34
CA ILE A 13 -3.11 25.99 -1.87
C ILE A 13 -4.00 24.91 -1.24
N ASN A 14 -5.27 24.81 -1.67
CA ASN A 14 -6.19 23.79 -1.18
C ASN A 14 -5.71 22.38 -1.51
N LYS A 15 -5.19 22.14 -2.73
CA LYS A 15 -4.66 20.83 -3.11
C LYS A 15 -3.41 20.45 -2.32
N TYR A 16 -2.51 21.41 -2.08
CA TYR A 16 -1.33 21.19 -1.25
C TYR A 16 -1.71 20.84 0.19
N LEU A 17 -2.64 21.60 0.78
CA LEU A 17 -3.16 21.31 2.12
C LEU A 17 -3.84 19.93 2.17
N GLN A 18 -4.61 19.56 1.15
CA GLN A 18 -5.18 18.22 1.05
C GLN A 18 -4.08 17.16 1.08
N GLN A 19 -3.09 17.25 0.19
CA GLN A 19 -1.99 16.28 0.10
C GLN A 19 -1.18 16.18 1.38
N SER A 20 -0.93 17.31 2.07
CA SER A 20 -0.17 17.32 3.31
C SER A 20 -0.95 16.71 4.49
N THR A 21 -2.28 16.74 4.46
CA THR A 21 -3.14 16.26 5.55
C THR A 21 -3.78 14.91 5.28
N ASP A 22 -3.80 14.44 4.03
CA ASP A 22 -4.44 13.18 3.62
C ASP A 22 -3.85 11.97 4.34
N VAL A 23 -2.53 11.93 4.54
CA VAL A 23 -1.87 10.82 5.26
C VAL A 23 -2.38 10.72 6.70
N GLY A 24 -2.45 11.85 7.41
CA GLY A 24 -2.98 11.89 8.78
C GLY A 24 -4.48 11.56 8.81
N ARG A 25 -5.27 12.10 7.88
CA ARG A 25 -6.70 11.76 7.76
C ARG A 25 -6.93 10.29 7.49
N HIS A 26 -6.11 9.67 6.64
CA HIS A 26 -6.19 8.24 6.39
C HIS A 26 -5.97 7.45 7.68
N VAL A 27 -4.89 7.73 8.42
CA VAL A 27 -4.60 7.04 9.68
C VAL A 27 -5.73 7.20 10.71
N MET A 28 -6.37 8.38 10.77
CA MET A 28 -7.48 8.64 11.71
C MET A 28 -8.83 8.06 11.26
N ASN A 29 -9.09 7.99 9.95
CA ASN A 29 -10.38 7.59 9.39
C ASN A 29 -10.42 6.12 8.96
N VAL A 30 -9.28 5.42 8.95
CA VAL A 30 -9.28 3.97 8.74
C VAL A 30 -10.09 3.34 9.86
N PRO A 31 -11.19 2.64 9.55
CA PRO A 31 -11.97 1.96 10.58
C PRO A 31 -11.04 0.97 11.27
N GLY A 32 -10.90 1.10 12.59
CA GLY A 32 -10.06 0.20 13.38
C GLY A 32 -10.63 -1.21 13.37
N ASN A 33 -9.77 -2.19 13.66
CA ASN A 33 -10.11 -3.63 13.70
C ASN A 33 -11.08 -4.03 14.83
N GLY A 34 -11.64 -3.07 15.57
CA GLY A 34 -12.50 -3.27 16.74
C GLY A 34 -11.85 -2.86 18.06
N LEU A 35 -12.65 -2.80 19.12
CA LEU A 35 -12.18 -2.46 20.48
C LEU A 35 -11.50 -3.64 21.19
N ASN A 36 -11.94 -4.86 20.88
CA ASN A 36 -11.40 -6.10 21.44
C ASN A 36 -11.08 -7.04 20.29
N ILE A 37 -9.79 -7.25 20.03
CA ILE A 37 -9.31 -8.08 18.93
C ILE A 37 -8.65 -9.30 19.56
N PRO A 38 -9.08 -10.52 19.24
CA PRO A 38 -8.44 -11.71 19.73
C PRO A 38 -7.04 -11.87 19.13
N TYR A 39 -6.15 -12.47 19.90
CA TYR A 39 -4.90 -13.03 19.40
C TYR A 39 -5.23 -14.23 18.49
N ILE A 40 -4.78 -14.14 17.24
CA ILE A 40 -5.00 -15.19 16.24
C ILE A 40 -3.78 -16.09 16.25
N ASN A 41 -3.93 -17.29 16.81
CA ASN A 41 -2.84 -18.25 16.93
C ASN A 41 -2.81 -19.21 15.73
N ASP A 42 -2.68 -18.66 14.53
CA ASP A 42 -2.64 -19.43 13.29
C ASP A 42 -1.43 -19.03 12.43
N PRO A 43 -0.60 -19.99 11.96
CA PRO A 43 0.58 -19.69 11.14
C PRO A 43 0.27 -19.04 9.78
N GLN A 44 -0.91 -19.26 9.22
CA GLN A 44 -1.32 -18.71 7.93
C GLN A 44 -1.78 -17.24 8.04
N VAL A 45 -2.14 -16.81 9.26
CA VAL A 45 -2.54 -15.43 9.52
C VAL A 45 -1.34 -14.65 10.02
N ARG A 46 -0.85 -13.73 9.19
CA ARG A 46 0.16 -12.77 9.63
C ARG A 46 -0.45 -11.77 10.59
N MET A 47 0.03 -11.76 11.83
CA MET A 47 -0.31 -10.72 12.77
C MET A 47 0.13 -9.34 12.28
N GLN A 48 -0.75 -8.36 12.43
CA GLN A 48 -0.50 -6.98 12.04
C GLN A 48 -0.27 -6.11 13.28
N MET A 49 0.42 -4.98 13.09
CA MET A 49 0.72 -4.00 14.14
C MET A 49 1.40 -4.65 15.35
N TRP A 50 0.77 -4.60 16.52
CA TRP A 50 1.34 -5.08 17.78
C TRP A 50 1.02 -6.54 18.08
N GLY A 51 0.15 -7.20 17.32
CA GLY A 51 -0.10 -8.64 17.43
C GLY A 51 -0.34 -9.14 18.85
N ALA A 52 -1.23 -8.48 19.62
CA ALA A 52 -1.51 -8.79 21.02
C ALA A 52 -0.30 -8.73 21.98
N ASN A 53 0.81 -8.12 21.58
CA ASN A 53 1.98 -7.87 22.42
C ASN A 53 2.01 -6.41 22.91
N ARG A 54 0.95 -6.01 23.62
CA ARG A 54 0.82 -4.66 24.18
C ARG A 54 0.83 -4.71 25.70
N VAL A 55 1.39 -3.64 26.26
CA VAL A 55 1.46 -3.36 27.69
C VAL A 55 0.48 -2.22 28.01
N HIS A 56 -0.02 -2.17 29.24
CA HIS A 56 -0.94 -1.10 29.68
C HIS A 56 -0.36 0.32 29.49
N ASP A 57 0.91 0.53 29.86
CA ASP A 57 1.60 1.81 29.72
C ASP A 57 2.60 1.81 28.56
N ILE A 58 2.10 1.75 27.32
CA ILE A 58 2.96 1.76 26.13
C ILE A 58 3.79 3.04 26.00
N ILE A 59 3.21 4.18 26.39
CA ILE A 59 3.84 5.50 26.24
C ILE A 59 4.99 5.63 27.25
N GLY A 60 4.78 5.21 28.50
CA GLY A 60 5.84 5.18 29.50
C GLY A 60 7.00 4.27 29.08
N VAL A 61 6.71 3.09 28.52
CA VAL A 61 7.74 2.18 28.00
C VAL A 61 8.52 2.83 26.85
N GLU A 62 7.84 3.43 25.87
CA GLU A 62 8.51 4.13 24.76
C GLU A 62 9.38 5.29 25.24
N ASN A 63 8.86 6.12 26.15
CA ASN A 63 9.61 7.23 26.73
C ASN A 63 10.86 6.74 27.47
N SER A 64 10.76 5.64 28.21
CA SER A 64 11.89 5.06 28.94
C SER A 64 12.96 4.44 28.02
N LEU A 65 12.53 3.79 26.93
CA LEU A 65 13.43 3.29 25.89
C LEU A 65 14.15 4.43 25.17
N MET A 66 13.43 5.51 24.86
CA MET A 66 13.99 6.73 24.26
C MET A 66 14.75 7.60 25.27
N CYS A 67 14.78 7.23 26.54
CA CYS A 67 15.43 7.97 27.62
C CYS A 67 14.92 9.41 27.78
N ILE A 68 13.67 9.68 27.37
CA ILE A 68 13.04 11.01 27.46
C ILE A 68 12.52 11.26 28.89
N ASP A 69 12.24 10.18 29.61
CA ASP A 69 11.77 10.16 31.00
C ASP A 69 12.80 10.64 32.03
N ARG A 70 14.08 10.77 31.63
CA ARG A 70 15.19 11.14 32.53
C ARG A 70 16.03 12.29 32.00
N PRO A 71 16.43 13.23 32.87
CA PRO A 71 17.35 14.29 32.49
C PRO A 71 18.76 13.73 32.28
N LEU A 72 19.50 14.31 31.33
CA LEU A 72 20.90 13.97 31.11
C LEU A 72 21.75 14.54 32.26
N THR A 73 22.25 13.67 33.14
CA THR A 73 23.15 14.05 34.24
C THR A 73 24.60 13.80 33.87
N ARG A 74 25.49 14.75 34.21
CA ARG A 74 26.94 14.65 33.95
C ARG A 74 27.65 13.71 34.91
N GLU A 75 27.09 13.56 36.11
CA GLU A 75 27.58 12.66 37.15
C GLU A 75 27.15 11.23 36.85
N CYS A 76 28.04 10.25 37.04
CA CYS A 76 27.75 8.81 36.91
C CYS A 76 26.88 8.27 38.08
N MET A 77 25.94 9.09 38.55
CA MET A 77 25.01 8.77 39.62
C MET A 77 23.87 7.93 39.04
N LYS A 78 23.32 7.00 39.83
CA LYS A 78 22.19 6.19 39.41
C LYS A 78 20.98 7.13 39.22
N SER A 79 20.57 7.32 37.97
CA SER A 79 19.39 8.11 37.61
C SER A 79 18.18 7.57 38.38
N GLN A 80 17.52 8.45 39.14
CA GLN A 80 16.24 8.14 39.78
C GLN A 80 15.15 8.34 38.74
N TYR A 81 14.71 7.24 38.14
CA TYR A 81 13.54 7.23 37.26
C TYR A 81 12.59 6.11 37.70
N THR A 82 11.30 6.35 37.50
CA THR A 82 10.27 5.35 37.77
C THR A 82 10.19 4.43 36.57
N ALA A 83 10.39 3.13 36.79
CA ALA A 83 10.19 2.16 35.74
C ALA A 83 8.72 2.18 35.28
N PRO A 84 8.45 2.21 33.96
CA PRO A 84 7.10 2.15 33.45
C PRO A 84 6.45 0.80 33.78
N ASP A 85 5.13 0.79 33.93
CA ASP A 85 4.40 -0.45 34.19
C ASP A 85 4.49 -1.37 32.97
N MET A 86 5.01 -2.58 33.16
CA MET A 86 5.17 -3.59 32.12
C MET A 86 4.10 -4.69 32.17
N SER A 87 2.99 -4.44 32.87
CA SER A 87 1.85 -5.35 32.91
C SER A 87 1.30 -5.61 31.50
N LYS A 88 1.28 -6.89 31.12
CA LYS A 88 0.76 -7.32 29.82
C LYS A 88 -0.75 -7.14 29.78
N MET A 89 -1.28 -6.69 28.64
CA MET A 89 -2.70 -6.74 28.39
C MET A 89 -3.16 -8.18 28.13
N ASP A 90 -4.35 -8.51 28.64
CA ASP A 90 -5.00 -9.79 28.38
C ASP A 90 -5.76 -9.75 27.05
N TYR A 91 -5.56 -10.78 26.23
CA TYR A 91 -6.24 -10.96 24.94
C TYR A 91 -6.90 -12.33 24.89
N SER A 92 -8.13 -12.42 24.36
CA SER A 92 -8.73 -13.71 24.02
C SER A 92 -7.95 -14.36 22.88
N THR A 93 -7.86 -15.69 22.85
CA THR A 93 -7.25 -16.41 21.72
C THR A 93 -8.36 -16.98 20.85
N GLU A 94 -8.27 -16.76 19.54
CA GLU A 94 -9.18 -17.35 18.56
C GLU A 94 -8.39 -18.05 17.45
N SER A 95 -9.01 -19.10 16.88
CA SER A 95 -8.51 -19.84 15.73
C SER A 95 -9.52 -19.73 14.60
N PHE A 96 -9.06 -19.57 13.37
CA PHE A 96 -9.91 -19.63 12.19
C PHE A 96 -9.82 -21.00 11.54
N ASP A 97 -10.90 -21.44 10.91
CA ASP A 97 -10.87 -22.61 10.03
C ASP A 97 -10.28 -22.18 8.69
N ILE A 98 -8.96 -22.31 8.54
CA ILE A 98 -8.27 -21.95 7.31
C ILE A 98 -7.95 -23.21 6.51
N MET A 99 -8.56 -23.30 5.32
CA MET A 99 -8.24 -24.35 4.35
C MET A 99 -7.00 -23.95 3.55
N GLU A 100 -5.87 -24.62 3.81
CA GLU A 100 -4.68 -24.45 2.96
C GLU A 100 -4.91 -25.01 1.57
N SER A 101 -4.54 -24.24 0.54
CA SER A 101 -4.54 -24.70 -0.85
C SER A 101 -3.55 -25.86 -1.07
N ASN A 102 -2.44 -25.87 -0.34
CA ASN A 102 -1.46 -26.96 -0.40
C ASN A 102 -2.01 -28.29 0.12
N ILE A 103 -2.96 -28.26 1.07
CA ILE A 103 -3.59 -29.46 1.64
C ILE A 103 -4.85 -29.83 0.84
N SER A 104 -5.70 -28.86 0.53
CA SER A 104 -6.98 -29.09 -0.15
C SER A 104 -6.82 -29.36 -1.66
N GLN A 105 -5.90 -28.66 -2.34
CA GLN A 105 -5.65 -28.81 -3.77
C GLN A 105 -4.15 -28.68 -4.09
N PRO A 106 -3.33 -29.66 -3.68
CA PRO A 106 -1.89 -29.63 -3.93
C PRO A 106 -1.57 -29.55 -5.43
N ALA A 107 -0.45 -28.90 -5.76
CA ALA A 107 -0.03 -28.68 -7.15
C ALA A 107 0.11 -29.98 -7.96
N TRP A 108 0.43 -31.11 -7.34
CA TRP A 108 0.49 -32.40 -8.03
C TRP A 108 -0.87 -32.89 -8.53
N ASN A 109 -1.98 -32.49 -7.91
CA ASN A 109 -3.34 -32.80 -8.41
C ASN A 109 -3.68 -32.03 -9.70
N LEU A 110 -2.93 -30.97 -10.01
CA LEU A 110 -3.11 -30.13 -11.19
C LEU A 110 -2.09 -30.44 -12.30
N ARG A 111 -1.03 -31.21 -12.01
CA ARG A 111 0.06 -31.47 -12.95
C ARG A 111 -0.41 -32.19 -14.22
N ASP A 112 -1.34 -33.12 -14.08
CA ASP A 112 -1.85 -33.92 -15.21
C ASP A 112 -3.16 -33.34 -15.79
N LYS A 113 -3.65 -32.22 -15.25
CA LYS A 113 -4.84 -31.53 -15.78
C LYS A 113 -4.41 -30.51 -16.82
N GLU A 114 -4.90 -30.68 -18.04
CA GLU A 114 -4.74 -29.69 -19.09
C GLU A 114 -5.44 -28.38 -18.70
N SER A 115 -4.75 -27.25 -18.88
CA SER A 115 -5.39 -25.95 -18.77
C SER A 115 -6.23 -25.76 -20.04
N GLU A 116 -7.56 -25.78 -19.93
CA GLU A 116 -8.48 -25.29 -20.98
C GLU A 116 -8.35 -23.76 -21.11
N ARG A 117 -7.13 -23.23 -21.31
CA ARG A 117 -7.00 -21.91 -21.89
C ARG A 117 -7.29 -22.09 -23.36
N VAL A 118 -8.56 -21.99 -23.70
CA VAL A 118 -8.95 -21.61 -25.06
C VAL A 118 -8.21 -20.32 -25.33
N HIS A 119 -7.13 -20.39 -26.11
CA HIS A 119 -6.53 -19.19 -26.69
C HIS A 119 -7.70 -18.44 -27.29
N GLY A 120 -8.03 -17.27 -26.71
CA GLY A 120 -9.25 -16.54 -27.04
C GLY A 120 -9.42 -16.58 -28.54
N PHE A 121 -10.59 -17.03 -29.01
CA PHE A 121 -10.90 -16.98 -30.43
C PHE A 121 -10.49 -15.61 -30.96
N GLN A 122 -9.80 -15.58 -32.11
CA GLN A 122 -9.50 -14.33 -32.79
C GLN A 122 -10.82 -13.59 -32.96
N ASP A 123 -11.03 -12.57 -32.14
CA ASP A 123 -12.18 -11.70 -32.22
C ASP A 123 -11.81 -10.70 -33.30
N GLU A 124 -12.37 -10.88 -34.50
CA GLU A 124 -12.13 -9.99 -35.64
C GLU A 124 -12.30 -8.51 -35.24
N GLN A 125 -13.13 -8.22 -34.25
CA GLN A 125 -13.40 -6.88 -33.76
C GLN A 125 -12.28 -6.30 -32.86
N ASN A 126 -11.60 -7.14 -32.08
CA ASN A 126 -10.50 -6.74 -31.18
C ASN A 126 -9.13 -6.76 -31.90
N ASP A 127 -8.96 -7.69 -32.84
CA ASP A 127 -7.73 -7.88 -33.60
C ASP A 127 -7.59 -6.92 -34.80
N ALA A 128 -8.67 -6.24 -35.20
CA ALA A 128 -8.70 -5.33 -36.35
C ALA A 128 -7.70 -4.15 -36.28
N ASN A 129 -7.26 -3.78 -35.07
CA ASN A 129 -6.35 -2.63 -34.86
C ASN A 129 -4.92 -3.05 -34.46
N LEU A 130 -4.57 -4.33 -34.53
CA LEU A 130 -3.22 -4.82 -34.19
C LEU A 130 -2.13 -4.24 -35.12
N PHE A 131 -2.50 -3.89 -36.35
CA PHE A 131 -1.59 -3.32 -37.34
C PHE A 131 -2.09 -1.95 -37.77
N ILE A 132 -1.32 -0.90 -37.47
CA ILE A 132 -1.56 0.43 -38.03
C ILE A 132 -1.16 0.37 -39.51
N PRO A 133 -2.05 0.72 -40.47
CA PRO A 133 -1.68 0.74 -41.88
C PRO A 133 -0.58 1.80 -42.12
N PHE A 134 0.34 1.50 -43.04
CA PHE A 134 1.50 2.35 -43.39
C PHE A 134 1.12 3.63 -44.18
N ASN A 135 0.04 4.29 -43.82
CA ASN A 135 -0.45 5.49 -44.52
C ASN A 135 0.44 6.72 -44.29
N THR A 136 1.28 6.72 -43.24
CA THR A 136 2.04 7.91 -42.80
C THR A 136 3.53 7.88 -43.12
N ASN A 137 4.05 6.80 -43.71
CA ASN A 137 5.47 6.69 -44.11
C ASN A 137 5.71 6.99 -45.60
N LEU A 138 4.77 7.65 -46.28
CA LEU A 138 5.01 8.18 -47.61
C LEU A 138 5.65 9.56 -47.49
N GLY A 139 6.81 9.73 -48.10
CA GLY A 139 7.47 11.03 -48.17
C GLY A 139 6.60 12.02 -48.93
N THR A 140 6.17 13.10 -48.28
CA THR A 140 5.28 14.13 -48.84
C THR A 140 5.75 14.64 -50.20
N ARG A 141 7.06 14.73 -50.39
CA ARG A 141 7.69 15.14 -51.66
C ARG A 141 7.43 14.18 -52.83
N MET A 142 7.40 12.87 -52.58
CA MET A 142 7.11 11.89 -53.65
C MET A 142 5.62 11.93 -54.00
N TYR A 143 4.76 12.08 -52.99
CA TYR A 143 3.31 12.21 -53.17
C TYR A 143 2.93 13.44 -54.02
N GLU A 144 3.54 14.61 -53.77
CA GLU A 144 3.30 15.82 -54.56
C GLU A 144 3.80 15.68 -56.01
N LYS A 145 4.94 15.02 -56.21
CA LYS A 145 5.48 14.77 -57.54
C LYS A 145 4.56 13.87 -58.37
N ASP A 146 4.09 12.77 -57.79
CA ASP A 146 3.28 11.78 -58.50
C ASP A 146 1.87 12.31 -58.81
N ASN A 147 1.34 13.22 -57.99
CA ASN A 147 0.04 13.86 -58.20
C ASN A 147 0.09 15.17 -59.02
N PHE A 148 1.26 15.55 -59.54
CA PHE A 148 1.39 16.77 -60.34
C PHE A 148 0.86 16.56 -61.76
N CYS A 149 -0.30 17.16 -62.05
CA CYS A 149 -0.78 17.36 -63.41
C CYS A 149 -0.39 18.76 -63.88
N ARG A 150 0.14 18.87 -65.10
CA ARG A 150 0.47 20.15 -65.73
C ARG A 150 -0.78 20.67 -66.43
N ASP A 151 -1.24 21.86 -66.05
CA ASP A 151 -2.28 22.60 -66.80
C ASP A 151 -1.82 22.91 -68.23
#